data_AF-A0A081MZU0-F1
#
_entry.id   AF-A0A081MZU0-F1
#
_cell.length_a   1.000
_cell.length_b   1.000
_cell.length_c   1.000
_cell.angle_alpha   90.00
_cell.angle_beta   90.00
_cell.angle_gamma   90.00
#
_symmetry.space_group_name_H-M   'P 1'
#
loop_
_entity.id
_entity.type
_entity.pdbx_description
1 polymer ?
#
loop_
_entity_poly.entity_id
_entity_poly.type
_entity_poly.pdbx_seq_one_letter_code
_entity_poly.pdbx_strand_id
1 'polypeptide(L)'
;MSAIPELHGFLWIEKIKKHAKDLKKSLPALRYLERLEISARQFAGKRDYKECRSLHEKHLLSYRYVKDQTAEQQLHQWQCAFCGLAFDPSSKADKKHIEQHKLFEIAYYKTGYNPDCYAVREDKIRDVREKYKNLSSSDSQATRLEICIGIYKRFYDRSFEKAILCGYWEQHPPFHRFVAMTEIKNPLRPDDFKMFHEKFGILKGHIPPGHSYWTPQGSNFLY
;
A
#
# COMPACT_ATOMS: atom_id res chain seq x y z
N MET A 1 8.05 22.90 12.10
CA MET A 1 6.90 22.71 11.18
C MET A 1 7.42 21.94 9.98
N SER A 2 7.26 20.61 10.00
CA SER A 2 7.78 19.76 8.93
C SER A 2 6.91 19.93 7.69
N ALA A 3 7.50 20.48 6.63
CA ALA A 3 6.85 20.59 5.33
C ALA A 3 6.36 19.20 4.92
N ILE A 4 5.06 19.11 4.60
CA ILE A 4 4.51 17.97 3.88
C ILE A 4 5.38 17.86 2.61
N PRO A 5 6.08 16.74 2.36
CA PRO A 5 6.83 16.58 1.11
C PRO A 5 5.87 16.93 -0.03
N GLU A 6 6.27 17.79 -0.97
CA GLU A 6 5.39 18.17 -2.08
C GLU A 6 4.86 16.89 -2.75
N LEU A 7 3.63 16.51 -2.39
CA LEU A 7 3.02 15.24 -2.77
C LEU A 7 2.59 15.39 -4.22
N HIS A 8 3.52 15.16 -5.16
CA HIS A 8 3.25 15.17 -6.60
C HIS A 8 2.54 13.89 -7.09
N GLY A 9 1.82 13.21 -6.20
CA GLY A 9 1.10 11.98 -6.48
C GLY A 9 -0.23 12.18 -7.23
N PHE A 10 -0.95 11.09 -7.47
CA PHE A 10 -2.22 11.09 -8.19
C PHE A 10 -3.26 12.01 -7.55
N LEU A 11 -3.33 12.06 -6.22
CA LEU A 11 -4.31 12.92 -5.53
C LEU A 11 -4.06 14.41 -5.80
N TRP A 12 -2.81 14.81 -6.01
CA TRP A 12 -2.47 16.18 -6.35
C TRP A 12 -2.91 16.55 -7.77
N ILE A 13 -2.66 15.69 -8.75
CA ILE A 13 -3.17 15.86 -10.11
C ILE A 13 -4.71 15.92 -10.14
N GLU A 14 -5.38 15.06 -9.38
CA GLU A 14 -6.86 15.08 -9.32
C GLU A 14 -7.40 16.33 -8.63
N LYS A 15 -6.72 16.87 -7.61
CA LYS A 15 -7.08 18.16 -7.00
C LYS A 15 -6.95 19.32 -7.98
N ILE A 16 -5.88 19.37 -8.79
CA ILE A 16 -5.72 20.37 -9.86
C ILE A 16 -6.87 20.27 -10.87
N LYS A 17 -7.19 19.05 -11.34
CA LYS A 17 -8.32 18.84 -12.27
C LYS A 17 -9.66 19.23 -11.66
N LYS A 18 -9.89 18.90 -10.39
CA LYS A 18 -11.13 19.27 -9.67
C LYS A 18 -11.27 20.78 -9.56
N HIS A 19 -10.22 21.48 -9.12
CA HIS A 19 -10.22 22.93 -9.04
C HIS A 19 -10.45 23.58 -10.42
N ALA A 20 -9.83 23.07 -11.48
CA ALA A 20 -10.11 23.52 -12.85
C ALA A 20 -11.58 23.32 -13.30
N LYS A 21 -12.27 22.28 -12.81
CA LYS A 21 -13.71 22.09 -13.02
C LYS A 21 -14.53 23.11 -12.22
N ASP A 22 -14.15 23.38 -10.98
CA ASP A 22 -14.83 24.35 -10.12
C ASP A 22 -14.72 25.78 -10.68
N LEU A 23 -13.57 26.12 -11.29
CA LEU A 23 -13.36 27.37 -12.03
C LEU A 23 -14.33 27.57 -13.21
N LYS A 24 -15.06 26.55 -13.68
CA LYS A 24 -16.09 26.73 -14.71
C LYS A 24 -17.20 27.68 -14.22
N LYS A 25 -17.45 27.74 -12.91
CA LYS A 25 -18.49 28.60 -12.32
C LYS A 25 -18.13 30.08 -12.40
N SER A 26 -16.87 30.42 -12.12
CA SER A 26 -16.37 31.80 -12.13
C SER A 26 -15.79 32.23 -13.47
N LEU A 27 -15.28 31.28 -14.26
CA LEU A 27 -14.64 31.51 -15.57
C LEU A 27 -15.29 30.62 -16.64
N PRO A 28 -16.59 30.81 -16.95
CA PRO A 28 -17.32 29.95 -17.88
C PRO A 28 -16.84 30.06 -19.32
N ALA A 29 -16.36 31.25 -19.73
CA ALA A 29 -15.90 31.53 -21.09
C ALA A 29 -14.59 30.81 -21.45
N LEU A 30 -13.79 30.41 -20.46
CA LEU A 30 -12.53 29.71 -20.70
C LEU A 30 -12.77 28.25 -21.12
N ARG A 31 -11.85 27.70 -21.90
CA ARG A 31 -11.78 26.26 -22.16
C ARG A 31 -11.24 25.54 -20.92
N TYR A 32 -11.49 24.24 -20.83
CA TYR A 32 -11.01 23.43 -19.71
C TYR A 32 -9.48 23.44 -19.58
N LEU A 33 -8.76 23.44 -20.72
CA LEU A 33 -7.29 23.51 -20.71
C LEU A 33 -6.78 24.82 -20.09
N GLU A 34 -7.39 25.96 -20.42
CA GLU A 34 -7.01 27.26 -19.84
C GLU A 34 -7.29 27.30 -18.33
N ARG A 35 -8.41 26.70 -17.89
CA ARG A 35 -8.69 26.53 -16.45
C ARG A 35 -7.70 25.60 -15.75
N LEU A 36 -7.16 24.58 -16.43
CA LEU A 36 -6.09 23.75 -15.88
C LEU A 36 -4.80 24.55 -15.67
N GLU A 37 -4.45 25.44 -16.61
CA GLU A 37 -3.28 26.33 -16.46
C GLU A 37 -3.43 27.28 -15.27
N ILE A 38 -4.61 27.88 -15.12
CA ILE A 38 -4.93 28.73 -13.96
C ILE A 38 -4.85 27.90 -12.68
N SER A 39 -5.42 26.70 -12.68
CA SER A 39 -5.38 25.82 -11.52
C SER A 39 -3.96 25.39 -11.16
N ALA A 40 -3.08 25.11 -12.13
CA ALA A 40 -1.70 24.76 -11.86
C ALA A 40 -0.96 25.90 -11.11
N ARG A 41 -1.19 27.15 -11.52
CA ARG A 41 -0.61 28.34 -10.88
C ARG A 41 -1.19 28.60 -9.50
N GLN A 42 -2.52 28.64 -9.40
CA GLN A 42 -3.21 29.04 -8.17
C GLN A 42 -3.20 27.96 -7.09
N PHE A 43 -3.45 26.70 -7.47
CA PHE A 43 -3.58 25.61 -6.51
C PHE A 43 -2.24 24.92 -6.23
N ALA A 44 -1.42 24.72 -7.27
CA ALA A 44 -0.18 23.95 -7.15
C ALA A 44 1.10 24.81 -7.13
N GLY A 45 0.99 26.14 -7.35
CA GLY A 45 2.14 27.03 -7.39
C GLY A 45 3.12 26.72 -8.53
N LYS A 46 2.68 26.01 -9.58
CA LYS A 46 3.52 25.63 -10.72
C LYS A 46 3.17 26.49 -11.94
N ARG A 47 4.11 26.62 -12.88
CA ARG A 47 4.02 27.52 -14.04
C ARG A 47 2.84 27.21 -14.96
N ASP A 48 2.62 25.92 -15.19
CA ASP A 48 1.64 25.39 -16.12
C ASP A 48 1.27 23.94 -15.75
N TYR A 49 0.19 23.42 -16.34
CA TYR A 49 -0.27 22.07 -16.07
C TYR A 49 0.69 20.99 -16.65
N LYS A 50 1.52 21.36 -17.63
CA LYS A 50 2.54 20.46 -18.20
C LYS A 50 3.66 20.19 -17.19
N GLU A 51 4.10 21.21 -16.44
CA GLU A 51 5.04 21.08 -15.34
C GLU A 51 4.49 20.18 -14.24
N CYS A 52 3.20 20.34 -13.88
CA CYS A 52 2.56 19.44 -12.93
C CYS A 52 2.59 17.98 -13.39
N ARG A 53 2.26 17.71 -14.66
CA ARG A 53 2.34 16.36 -15.22
C ARG A 53 3.76 15.80 -15.20
N SER A 54 4.75 16.60 -15.59
CA SER A 54 6.15 16.20 -15.57
C SER A 54 6.64 15.84 -14.16
N LEU A 55 6.24 16.61 -13.14
CA LEU A 55 6.56 16.33 -11.75
C LEU A 55 5.88 15.05 -11.25
N HIS A 56 4.63 14.82 -11.64
CA HIS A 56 3.93 13.59 -11.32
C HIS A 56 4.57 12.36 -11.95
N GLU A 57 4.96 12.42 -13.22
CA GLU A 57 5.68 11.34 -13.90
C GLU A 57 7.02 11.04 -13.22
N LYS A 58 7.78 12.08 -12.85
CA LYS A 58 9.02 11.92 -12.08
C LYS A 58 8.77 11.27 -10.72
N HIS A 59 7.70 11.65 -10.03
CA HIS A 59 7.32 11.06 -8.77
C HIS A 59 7.01 9.56 -8.91
N LEU A 60 6.24 9.16 -9.93
CA LEU A 60 5.99 7.74 -10.21
C LEU A 60 7.27 6.96 -10.49
N LEU A 61 8.17 7.53 -11.30
CA LEU A 61 9.46 6.91 -11.63
C LEU A 61 10.43 6.87 -10.45
N SER A 62 10.24 7.71 -9.42
CA SER A 62 11.10 7.70 -8.24
C SER A 62 11.00 6.41 -7.42
N TYR A 63 9.90 5.66 -7.57
CA TYR A 63 9.70 4.37 -6.94
C TYR A 63 10.30 3.19 -7.70
N ARG A 64 10.95 3.41 -8.84
CA ARG A 64 11.53 2.30 -9.62
C ARG A 64 12.78 1.74 -8.93
N TYR A 65 12.92 0.44 -8.93
CA TYR A 65 14.16 -0.24 -8.60
C TYR A 65 14.33 -1.49 -9.48
N VAL A 66 15.57 -1.96 -9.58
CA VAL A 66 15.89 -3.25 -10.22
C VAL A 66 16.02 -4.28 -9.11
N LYS A 67 15.31 -5.39 -9.23
CA LYS A 67 15.49 -6.53 -8.34
C LYS A 67 16.68 -7.35 -8.84
N ASP A 68 17.59 -7.76 -7.95
CA ASP A 68 18.78 -8.59 -8.23
C ASP A 68 18.56 -9.55 -9.39
N GLN A 69 19.11 -9.20 -10.55
CA GLN A 69 19.11 -10.07 -11.73
C GLN A 69 20.38 -10.90 -11.68
N THR A 70 20.25 -12.22 -11.66
CA THR A 70 21.36 -13.07 -12.10
C THR A 70 21.61 -12.77 -13.58
N ALA A 71 22.87 -12.87 -14.04
CA ALA A 71 23.28 -12.47 -15.39
C ALA A 71 22.51 -13.17 -16.54
N GLU A 72 21.76 -14.23 -16.22
CA GLU A 72 20.94 -15.04 -17.12
C GLU A 72 19.48 -14.57 -17.25
N GLN A 73 18.99 -13.68 -16.36
CA GLN A 73 17.63 -13.14 -16.38
C GLN A 73 17.57 -11.72 -16.96
N GLN A 74 18.17 -11.52 -18.14
CA GLN A 74 18.23 -10.25 -18.89
C GLN A 74 16.88 -9.84 -19.53
N LEU A 75 15.79 -9.87 -18.76
CA LEU A 75 14.57 -9.16 -19.09
C LEU A 75 14.43 -8.04 -18.07
N HIS A 76 14.73 -6.82 -18.52
CA HIS A 76 14.76 -5.55 -17.79
C HIS A 76 13.40 -5.14 -17.19
N GLN A 77 12.83 -5.95 -16.30
CA GLN A 77 11.59 -5.63 -15.61
C GLN A 77 11.93 -4.84 -14.35
N TRP A 78 11.67 -3.54 -14.39
CA TRP A 78 11.73 -2.66 -13.24
C TRP A 78 10.60 -3.01 -12.28
N GLN A 79 10.78 -2.77 -10.99
CA GLN A 79 9.73 -2.95 -10.00
C GLN A 79 9.40 -1.62 -9.34
N CYS A 80 8.13 -1.40 -9.02
CA CYS A 80 7.69 -0.25 -8.24
C CYS A 80 7.78 -0.57 -6.75
N ALA A 81 8.63 0.14 -5.99
CA ALA A 81 8.79 -0.02 -4.55
C ALA A 81 7.51 0.34 -3.77
N PHE A 82 6.61 1.13 -4.38
CA PHE A 82 5.38 1.56 -3.73
C PHE A 82 4.24 0.55 -3.87
N CYS A 83 3.98 0.06 -5.10
CA CYS A 83 2.85 -0.82 -5.39
C CYS A 83 3.25 -2.27 -5.71
N GLY A 84 4.54 -2.58 -5.78
CA GLY A 84 5.08 -3.93 -6.01
C GLY A 84 4.97 -4.45 -7.45
N LEU A 85 4.35 -3.71 -8.37
CA LEU A 85 4.17 -4.18 -9.75
C LEU A 85 5.50 -4.12 -10.52
N ALA A 86 5.79 -5.19 -11.26
CA ALA A 86 6.84 -5.22 -12.27
C ALA A 86 6.37 -4.52 -13.56
N PHE A 87 7.22 -3.69 -14.14
CA PHE A 87 6.90 -2.89 -15.31
C PHE A 87 8.09 -2.56 -16.21
N ASP A 88 7.77 -2.09 -17.42
CA ASP A 88 8.72 -1.52 -18.37
C ASP A 88 8.59 0.02 -18.39
N PRO A 89 9.59 0.77 -17.90
CA PRO A 89 9.54 2.23 -17.88
C PRO A 89 9.69 2.86 -19.26
N SER A 90 10.15 2.11 -20.27
CA SER A 90 10.21 2.58 -21.66
C SER A 90 8.84 2.55 -22.33
N SER A 91 7.92 1.72 -21.81
CA SER A 91 6.54 1.66 -22.25
C SER A 91 5.76 2.85 -21.70
N LYS A 92 5.52 3.86 -22.56
CA LYS A 92 4.56 4.94 -22.31
C LYS A 92 3.13 4.44 -22.05
N ALA A 93 2.86 3.17 -22.35
CA ALA A 93 1.55 2.53 -22.27
C ALA A 93 1.40 1.59 -21.07
N ASP A 94 2.26 1.67 -20.05
CA ASP A 94 2.11 0.86 -18.85
C ASP A 94 0.99 1.37 -17.92
N LYS A 95 -0.24 1.27 -18.46
CA LYS A 95 -1.48 1.65 -17.81
C LYS A 95 -1.70 0.85 -16.53
N LYS A 96 -1.24 -0.41 -16.50
CA LYS A 96 -1.42 -1.31 -15.36
C LYS A 96 -0.67 -0.81 -14.12
N HIS A 97 0.59 -0.37 -14.27
CA HIS A 97 1.31 0.27 -13.16
C HIS A 97 0.64 1.55 -12.70
N ILE A 98 0.28 2.43 -13.63
CA ILE A 98 -0.38 3.70 -13.30
C ILE A 98 -1.67 3.46 -12.51
N GLU A 99 -2.50 2.52 -12.95
CA GLU A 99 -3.77 2.17 -12.30
C GLU A 99 -3.54 1.54 -10.92
N GLN A 100 -2.66 0.55 -10.82
CA GLN A 100 -2.34 -0.09 -9.54
C GLN A 100 -1.70 0.89 -8.56
N HIS A 101 -0.73 1.68 -8.99
CA HIS A 101 -0.08 2.69 -8.17
C HIS A 101 -1.07 3.70 -7.61
N LYS A 102 -2.01 4.16 -8.45
CA LYS A 102 -3.09 5.06 -8.02
C LYS A 102 -3.94 4.46 -6.91
N LEU A 103 -4.32 3.18 -7.02
CA LEU A 103 -5.10 2.51 -5.97
C LEU A 103 -4.36 2.49 -4.63
N PHE A 104 -3.07 2.12 -4.66
CA PHE A 104 -2.22 2.10 -3.46
C PHE A 104 -2.03 3.50 -2.88
N GLU A 105 -1.81 4.53 -3.70
CA GLU A 105 -1.59 5.89 -3.20
C GLU A 105 -2.84 6.46 -2.54
N ILE A 106 -4.02 6.21 -3.12
CA ILE A 106 -5.30 6.61 -2.53
C ILE A 106 -5.51 5.90 -1.18
N ALA A 107 -5.28 4.58 -1.13
CA ALA A 107 -5.40 3.81 0.10
C ALA A 107 -4.42 4.30 1.17
N TYR A 108 -3.17 4.56 0.80
CA TYR A 108 -2.14 5.09 1.69
C TYR A 108 -2.51 6.47 2.24
N TYR A 109 -2.96 7.39 1.39
CA TYR A 109 -3.35 8.73 1.84
C TYR A 109 -4.52 8.71 2.83
N LYS A 110 -5.43 7.74 2.67
CA LYS A 110 -6.63 7.62 3.51
C LYS A 110 -6.37 6.87 4.82
N THR A 111 -5.49 5.88 4.81
CA THR A 111 -5.26 4.99 5.96
C THR A 111 -3.94 5.25 6.68
N GLY A 112 -3.02 5.99 6.06
CA GLY A 112 -1.64 6.15 6.51
C GLY A 112 -0.79 4.87 6.37
N TYR A 113 -1.31 3.83 5.72
CA TYR A 113 -0.70 2.51 5.67
C TYR A 113 -0.48 2.02 4.23
N ASN A 114 0.74 1.61 3.91
CA ASN A 114 1.09 0.97 2.64
C ASN A 114 1.59 -0.45 2.92
N PRO A 115 0.95 -1.51 2.39
CA PRO A 115 1.41 -2.88 2.64
C PRO A 115 2.75 -3.12 1.95
N ASP A 116 3.64 -3.89 2.60
CA ASP A 116 4.90 -4.29 1.98
C ASP A 116 4.62 -5.11 0.70
N CYS A 117 5.31 -4.81 -0.39
CA CYS A 117 5.21 -5.61 -1.62
C CYS A 117 5.74 -7.03 -1.39
N TYR A 118 5.38 -7.97 -2.27
CA TYR A 118 5.74 -9.39 -2.11
C TYR A 118 7.23 -9.62 -1.81
N ALA A 119 8.14 -9.00 -2.57
CA ALA A 119 9.58 -9.19 -2.36
C ALA A 119 10.04 -8.73 -0.97
N VAL A 120 9.70 -7.50 -0.60
CA VAL A 120 10.03 -6.92 0.71
C VAL A 120 9.41 -7.72 1.85
N ARG A 121 8.17 -8.19 1.67
CA ARG A 121 7.45 -9.01 2.64
C ARG A 121 8.13 -10.37 2.85
N GLU A 122 8.58 -11.03 1.79
CA GLU A 122 9.27 -12.31 1.88
C GLU A 122 10.68 -12.18 2.49
N ASP A 123 11.39 -11.07 2.24
CA ASP A 123 12.65 -10.79 2.92
C ASP A 123 12.44 -10.53 4.42
N LYS A 124 11.49 -9.65 4.77
CA LYS A 124 11.18 -9.34 6.18
C LYS A 124 10.71 -10.58 6.95
N ILE A 125 9.88 -11.44 6.36
CA ILE A 125 9.40 -12.63 7.06
C ILE A 125 10.51 -13.67 7.24
N ARG A 126 11.49 -13.76 6.34
CA ARG A 126 12.65 -14.64 6.53
C ARG A 126 13.40 -14.25 7.81
N ASP A 127 13.70 -12.97 7.96
CA ASP A 127 14.41 -12.45 9.13
C ASP A 127 13.59 -12.61 10.41
N VAL A 128 12.29 -12.31 10.36
CA VAL A 128 11.37 -12.48 11.51
C VAL A 128 11.24 -13.96 11.90
N ARG A 129 11.16 -14.87 10.93
CA ARG A 129 11.11 -16.33 11.21
C ARG A 129 12.39 -16.81 11.85
N GLU A 130 13.54 -16.31 11.42
CA GLU A 130 14.81 -16.68 12.00
C GLU A 130 14.93 -16.17 13.45
N LYS A 131 14.55 -14.91 13.70
CA LYS A 131 14.42 -14.38 15.07
C LYS A 131 13.47 -15.20 15.92
N TYR A 132 12.34 -15.64 15.34
CA TYR A 132 11.36 -16.45 16.05
C TYR A 132 11.88 -17.85 16.42
N LYS A 133 12.63 -18.51 15.52
CA LYS A 133 13.26 -19.80 15.82
C LYS A 133 14.28 -19.71 16.95
N ASN A 134 15.00 -18.60 17.01
CA ASN A 134 16.03 -18.35 18.01
C ASN A 134 15.48 -17.76 19.32
N LEU A 135 14.15 -17.60 19.46
CA LEU A 135 13.53 -17.13 20.70
C LEU A 135 13.68 -18.16 21.82
N SER A 136 14.36 -17.74 22.88
CA SER A 136 14.44 -18.46 24.15
C SER A 136 13.17 -18.24 24.99
N SER A 137 12.88 -19.17 25.90
CA SER A 137 11.86 -18.99 26.94
C SER A 137 12.24 -17.89 27.94
N SER A 138 13.52 -17.53 28.03
CA SER A 138 14.03 -16.44 28.88
C SER A 138 13.86 -15.06 28.25
N ASP A 139 13.49 -14.96 26.97
CA ASP A 139 13.28 -13.68 26.32
C ASP A 139 12.05 -12.96 26.88
N SER A 140 12.14 -11.62 26.92
CA SER A 140 11.07 -10.80 27.49
C SER A 140 9.76 -10.99 26.73
N GLN A 141 8.64 -10.88 27.46
CA GLN A 141 7.30 -10.92 26.86
C GLN A 141 7.14 -9.87 25.74
N ALA A 142 7.72 -8.69 25.92
CA ALA A 142 7.68 -7.62 24.91
C ALA A 142 8.39 -8.03 23.61
N THR A 143 9.59 -8.61 23.70
CA THR A 143 10.36 -9.10 22.55
C THR A 143 9.62 -10.20 21.81
N ARG A 144 9.07 -11.17 22.54
CA ARG A 144 8.26 -12.25 21.98
C ARG A 144 7.02 -11.70 21.26
N LEU A 145 6.32 -10.75 21.86
CA LEU A 145 5.15 -10.09 21.29
C LEU A 145 5.50 -9.33 20.00
N GLU A 146 6.60 -8.60 19.98
CA GLU A 146 7.08 -7.86 18.81
C GLU A 146 7.35 -8.78 17.62
N ILE A 147 8.02 -9.92 17.85
CA ILE A 147 8.29 -10.91 16.80
C ILE A 147 6.97 -11.53 16.30
N CYS A 148 6.02 -11.82 17.19
CA CYS A 148 4.69 -12.30 16.80
C CYS A 148 3.93 -11.27 15.95
N ILE A 149 4.01 -9.98 16.30
CA ILE A 149 3.46 -8.89 15.50
C ILE A 149 4.08 -8.89 14.10
N GLY A 150 5.40 -9.07 13.98
CA GLY A 150 6.09 -9.17 12.70
C GLY A 150 5.57 -10.31 11.82
N ILE A 151 5.29 -11.48 12.40
CA ILE A 151 4.71 -12.63 11.67
C ILE A 151 3.32 -12.28 11.13
N TYR A 152 2.46 -11.70 11.97
CA TYR A 152 1.09 -11.35 11.56
C TYR A 152 1.04 -10.15 10.63
N LYS A 153 2.06 -9.28 10.66
CA LYS A 153 2.20 -8.16 9.71
C LYS A 153 2.19 -8.66 8.27
N ARG A 154 2.87 -9.76 7.97
CA ARG A 154 2.86 -10.40 6.64
C ARG A 154 1.45 -10.76 6.18
N PHE A 155 0.65 -11.36 7.07
CA PHE A 155 -0.72 -11.75 6.76
C PHE A 155 -1.60 -10.54 6.51
N TYR A 156 -1.47 -9.53 7.37
CA TYR A 156 -2.18 -8.27 7.20
C TYR A 156 -1.83 -7.60 5.87
N ASP A 157 -0.55 -7.52 5.52
CA ASP A 157 -0.10 -6.87 4.28
C ASP A 157 -0.62 -7.58 3.05
N ARG A 158 -0.59 -8.91 3.07
CA ARG A 158 -1.16 -9.74 2.00
C ARG A 158 -2.66 -9.53 1.85
N SER A 159 -3.37 -9.49 2.98
CA SER A 159 -4.81 -9.22 3.01
C SER A 159 -5.15 -7.83 2.49
N PHE A 160 -4.43 -6.82 2.96
CA PHE A 160 -4.69 -5.43 2.63
C PHE A 160 -4.32 -5.10 1.19
N GLU A 161 -3.20 -5.63 0.68
CA GLU A 161 -2.85 -5.59 -0.75
C GLU A 161 -4.00 -6.12 -1.62
N LYS A 162 -4.53 -7.30 -1.28
CA LYS A 162 -5.67 -7.89 -1.99
C LYS A 162 -6.90 -6.99 -1.92
N ALA A 163 -7.19 -6.41 -0.75
CA ALA A 163 -8.30 -5.48 -0.58
C ALA A 163 -8.16 -4.20 -1.42
N ILE A 164 -6.95 -3.68 -1.58
CA ILE A 164 -6.66 -2.54 -2.47
C ILE A 164 -6.94 -2.93 -3.92
N LEU A 165 -6.37 -4.05 -4.36
CA LEU A 165 -6.50 -4.54 -5.74
C LEU A 165 -7.94 -4.90 -6.12
N CYS A 166 -8.74 -5.36 -5.15
CA CYS A 166 -10.15 -5.72 -5.35
C CYS A 166 -11.13 -4.59 -4.99
N GLY A 167 -10.64 -3.41 -4.60
CA GLY A 167 -11.48 -2.22 -4.41
C GLY A 167 -12.31 -2.18 -3.12
N TYR A 168 -12.01 -3.02 -2.13
CA TYR A 168 -12.74 -3.05 -0.84
C TYR A 168 -11.88 -2.64 0.37
N TRP A 169 -10.72 -2.02 0.13
CA TRP A 169 -9.77 -1.61 1.17
C TRP A 169 -10.34 -0.62 2.20
N GLU A 170 -11.33 0.21 1.84
CA GLU A 170 -11.98 1.16 2.78
C GLU A 170 -12.66 0.45 3.96
N GLN A 171 -13.06 -0.81 3.77
CA GLN A 171 -13.71 -1.63 4.78
C GLN A 171 -12.73 -2.56 5.49
N HIS A 172 -11.49 -2.65 5.02
CA HIS A 172 -10.51 -3.57 5.59
C HIS A 172 -10.22 -3.19 7.04
N PRO A 173 -10.30 -4.14 7.98
CA PRO A 173 -10.09 -3.85 9.39
C PRO A 173 -8.66 -3.33 9.64
N PRO A 174 -8.46 -2.43 10.61
CA PRO A 174 -7.12 -2.05 11.04
C PRO A 174 -6.39 -3.26 11.64
N PHE A 175 -5.05 -3.20 11.69
CA PHE A 175 -4.19 -4.33 12.08
C PHE A 175 -4.62 -5.06 13.35
N HIS A 176 -4.85 -4.35 14.45
CA HIS A 176 -5.24 -4.97 15.73
C HIS A 176 -6.56 -5.76 15.62
N ARG A 177 -7.53 -5.25 14.84
CA ARG A 177 -8.83 -5.89 14.63
C ARG A 177 -8.71 -7.05 13.65
N PHE A 178 -7.90 -6.92 12.60
CA PHE A 178 -7.57 -8.02 11.69
C PHE A 178 -6.95 -9.19 12.44
N VAL A 179 -5.98 -8.91 13.33
CA VAL A 179 -5.32 -9.92 14.16
C VAL A 179 -6.31 -10.65 15.07
N ALA A 180 -7.25 -9.93 15.68
CA ALA A 180 -8.29 -10.58 16.49
C ALA A 180 -9.17 -11.54 15.68
N MET A 181 -9.31 -11.30 14.36
CA MET A 181 -10.17 -12.08 13.46
C MET A 181 -9.51 -13.33 12.86
N THR A 182 -8.19 -13.46 12.94
CA THR A 182 -7.45 -14.58 12.36
C THR A 182 -7.25 -15.70 13.37
N GLU A 183 -7.37 -16.94 12.89
CA GLU A 183 -7.14 -18.16 13.67
C GLU A 183 -5.86 -18.89 13.23
N ILE A 184 -4.93 -18.19 12.58
CA ILE A 184 -3.68 -18.77 12.08
C ILE A 184 -2.72 -19.05 13.25
N LYS A 185 -2.75 -20.27 13.78
CA LYS A 185 -1.88 -20.68 14.88
C LYS A 185 -0.42 -20.84 14.45
N ASN A 186 -0.16 -21.39 13.28
CA ASN A 186 1.19 -21.66 12.78
C ASN A 186 1.80 -20.37 12.17
N PRO A 187 3.02 -19.95 12.56
CA PRO A 187 4.07 -20.69 13.26
C PRO A 187 4.22 -20.43 14.77
N LEU A 188 3.23 -19.83 15.44
CA LEU A 188 3.36 -19.51 16.85
C LEU A 188 3.29 -20.75 17.76
N ARG A 189 4.18 -20.82 18.74
CA ARG A 189 4.11 -21.69 19.92
C ARG A 189 2.81 -21.39 20.70
N PRO A 190 2.21 -22.36 21.40
CA PRO A 190 0.94 -22.17 22.11
C PRO A 190 0.93 -20.98 23.08
N ASP A 191 2.00 -20.79 23.86
CA ASP A 191 2.09 -19.70 24.82
C ASP A 191 2.22 -18.33 24.15
N ASP A 192 2.95 -18.25 23.03
CA ASP A 192 3.07 -17.03 22.22
C ASP A 192 1.71 -16.67 21.60
N PHE A 193 0.99 -17.68 21.10
CA PHE A 193 -0.35 -17.50 20.54
C PHE A 193 -1.34 -17.01 21.59
N LYS A 194 -1.31 -17.59 22.80
CA LYS A 194 -2.15 -17.15 23.93
C LYS A 194 -1.84 -15.71 24.32
N MET A 195 -0.57 -15.38 24.56
CA MET A 195 -0.11 -14.01 24.86
C MET A 195 -0.55 -13.01 23.80
N PHE A 196 -0.42 -13.38 22.53
CA PHE A 196 -0.78 -12.54 21.40
C PHE A 196 -2.29 -12.24 21.38
N HIS A 197 -3.14 -13.25 21.63
CA HIS A 197 -4.58 -13.06 21.74
C HIS A 197 -5.02 -12.36 23.02
N GLU A 198 -4.31 -12.51 24.15
CA GLU A 198 -4.54 -11.69 25.34
C GLU A 198 -4.33 -10.20 25.03
N LYS A 199 -3.37 -9.87 24.16
CA LYS A 199 -3.09 -8.50 23.75
C LYS A 199 -4.14 -7.92 22.79
N PHE A 200 -4.59 -8.70 21.80
CA PHE A 200 -5.41 -8.20 20.69
C PHE A 200 -6.89 -8.63 20.74
N GLY A 201 -7.24 -9.59 21.59
CA GLY A 201 -8.57 -10.18 21.66
C GLY A 201 -8.81 -11.29 20.62
N ILE A 202 -10.04 -11.81 20.60
CA ILE A 202 -10.50 -12.87 19.68
C ILE A 202 -11.86 -12.47 19.11
N LEU A 203 -12.00 -12.48 17.79
CA LEU A 203 -13.22 -12.19 17.01
C LEU A 203 -13.46 -13.29 15.97
N LYS A 204 -14.13 -14.37 16.37
CA LYS A 204 -14.34 -15.56 15.51
C LYS A 204 -15.27 -15.29 14.33
N GLY A 205 -15.11 -16.08 13.26
CA GLY A 205 -16.05 -16.13 12.13
C GLY A 205 -15.88 -15.03 11.07
N HIS A 206 -14.89 -14.15 11.20
CA HIS A 206 -14.62 -13.09 10.22
C HIS A 206 -13.58 -13.48 9.16
N ILE A 207 -12.67 -14.40 9.46
CA ILE A 207 -11.72 -14.99 8.52
C ILE A 207 -11.78 -16.51 8.73
N PRO A 208 -11.97 -17.33 7.68
CA PRO A 208 -12.00 -18.78 7.83
C PRO A 208 -10.72 -19.33 8.48
N PRO A 209 -10.80 -20.40 9.30
CA PRO A 209 -9.62 -20.98 9.94
C PRO A 209 -8.53 -21.36 8.93
N GLY A 210 -7.30 -20.94 9.19
CA GLY A 210 -6.15 -21.18 8.29
C GLY A 210 -6.02 -20.19 7.12
N HIS A 211 -7.00 -19.30 6.91
CA HIS A 211 -6.92 -18.25 5.90
C HIS A 211 -6.39 -16.94 6.49
N SER A 212 -5.73 -16.15 5.64
CA SER A 212 -5.18 -14.82 5.99
C SER A 212 -5.81 -13.68 5.21
N TYR A 213 -6.74 -13.95 4.30
CA TYR A 213 -7.42 -12.92 3.52
C TYR A 213 -8.74 -12.56 4.18
N TRP A 214 -8.85 -11.29 4.57
CA TRP A 214 -10.11 -10.71 4.99
C TRP A 214 -10.90 -10.21 3.77
N THR A 215 -12.21 -10.44 3.79
CA THR A 215 -13.17 -9.92 2.81
C THR A 215 -14.39 -9.35 3.54
N PRO A 216 -15.09 -8.36 2.96
CA PRO A 216 -16.35 -7.87 3.51
C PRO A 216 -17.39 -8.97 3.59
N GLN A 217 -18.19 -8.99 4.66
CA GLN A 217 -19.30 -9.94 4.79
C GLN A 217 -20.34 -9.69 3.69
N GLY A 218 -20.85 -10.77 3.08
CA GLY A 218 -21.82 -10.70 1.98
C GLY A 218 -21.21 -10.40 0.61
N SER A 219 -19.88 -10.43 0.48
CA SER A 219 -19.21 -10.24 -0.81
C SER A 219 -18.95 -11.57 -1.52
N ASN A 220 -19.24 -11.63 -2.83
CA ASN A 220 -18.97 -12.79 -3.69
C ASN A 220 -17.50 -12.88 -4.15
N PHE A 221 -16.56 -12.38 -3.35
CA PHE A 221 -15.13 -12.46 -3.68
C PHE A 221 -14.63 -13.87 -3.32
N LEU A 222 -14.58 -14.76 -4.32
CA LEU A 222 -14.07 -16.12 -4.17
C LEU A 222 -12.57 -16.09 -3.82
N TYR A 223 -12.18 -16.98 -2.90
CA TYR A 223 -10.81 -17.18 -2.39
C TYR A 223 -9.87 -17.76 -3.43
#